data_AF-H9ZUR8-F1
#
_entry.id   AF-H9ZUR8-F1
#
_cell.length_a   1.000
_cell.length_b   1.000
_cell.length_c   1.000
_cell.angle_alpha   90.00
_cell.angle_beta   90.00
_cell.angle_gamma   90.00
#
_symmetry.space_group_name_H-M   'P 1'
#
loop_
_entity.id
_entity.type
_entity.pdbx_description
1 polymer ?
#
loop_
_entity_poly.entity_id
_entity_poly.type
_entity_poly.pdbx_seq_one_letter_code
_entity_poly.pdbx_strand_id
1 'polypeptide(L)'
;MEGMDPLAVLAESRLLPLLTVRGGEDLLGLARVLEEEGIGALEITLRTEKGLEALKALRKSGLLLGAGTVRSPKEAEAALEAGAAFLVSPGLLEEVAALAQARGVPYLPGVLTPTEVERALALGLSALKFFPAEPFQGVRVLRAYAEVFPEVRFLPTGGISPWGRTPTGPVSATM
;
A
#
# COMPACT_ATOMS: atom_id res chain seq x y z
N MET A 1 -17.17 -10.60 3.04
CA MET A 1 -17.07 -9.27 2.40
C MET A 1 -16.84 -9.47 0.91
N GLU A 2 -17.84 -9.98 0.18
CA GLU A 2 -17.82 -10.00 -1.28
C GLU A 2 -18.38 -8.66 -1.77
N GLY A 3 -17.67 -7.98 -2.67
CA GLY A 3 -18.16 -6.77 -3.35
C GLY A 3 -17.64 -5.41 -2.87
N MET A 4 -16.61 -5.35 -2.02
CA MET A 4 -15.99 -4.09 -1.62
C MET A 4 -14.81 -3.75 -2.54
N ASP A 5 -14.87 -2.60 -3.22
CA ASP A 5 -13.78 -2.08 -4.05
C ASP A 5 -12.60 -1.65 -3.15
N PRO A 6 -11.41 -2.28 -3.24
CA PRO A 6 -10.28 -1.92 -2.42
C PRO A 6 -9.88 -0.45 -2.53
N LEU A 7 -10.02 0.16 -3.71
CA LEU A 7 -9.66 1.57 -3.90
C LEU A 7 -10.64 2.52 -3.19
N ALA A 8 -11.92 2.16 -3.12
CA ALA A 8 -12.92 2.94 -2.38
C ALA A 8 -12.60 2.95 -0.87
N VAL A 9 -12.26 1.80 -0.29
CA VAL A 9 -11.86 1.69 1.12
C VAL A 9 -10.61 2.53 1.40
N LEU A 10 -9.61 2.45 0.51
CA LEU A 10 -8.39 3.24 0.66
C LEU A 10 -8.66 4.75 0.53
N ALA A 11 -9.61 5.17 -0.31
CA ALA A 11 -9.98 6.57 -0.47
C ALA A 11 -10.77 7.13 0.71
N GLU A 12 -11.57 6.31 1.39
CA GLU A 12 -12.28 6.69 2.62
C GLU A 12 -11.36 6.68 3.85
N SER A 13 -10.28 5.90 3.79
CA SER A 13 -9.27 5.82 4.84
C SER A 13 -8.35 7.04 4.82
N ARG A 14 -8.20 7.72 5.96
CA ARG A 14 -7.21 8.80 6.13
C ARG A 14 -5.79 8.31 6.38
N LEU A 15 -5.65 7.00 6.60
CA LEU A 15 -4.41 6.36 6.98
C LEU A 15 -4.42 4.92 6.49
N LEU A 16 -3.34 4.51 5.83
CA LEU A 16 -3.02 3.10 5.59
C LEU A 16 -1.83 2.70 6.49
N PRO A 17 -2.08 1.97 7.58
CA PRO A 17 -1.02 1.37 8.38
C PRO A 17 -0.17 0.42 7.54
N LEU A 18 1.13 0.46 7.76
CA LEU A 18 2.12 -0.39 7.11
C LEU A 18 2.89 -1.18 8.18
N LEU A 19 2.86 -2.50 8.07
CA LEU A 19 3.47 -3.41 9.03
C LEU A 19 4.63 -4.20 8.39
N THR A 20 5.78 -4.22 9.06
CA THR A 20 6.84 -5.20 8.81
C THR A 20 6.84 -6.24 9.92
N VAL A 21 6.40 -7.47 9.61
CA VAL A 21 6.33 -8.58 10.58
C VAL A 21 7.70 -9.21 10.75
N ARG A 22 8.14 -9.39 11.99
CA ARG A 22 9.44 -9.98 12.36
C ARG A 22 9.30 -11.23 13.23
N GLY A 23 8.11 -11.51 13.76
CA GLY A 23 7.79 -12.68 14.59
C GLY A 23 7.42 -12.29 16.02
N GLY A 24 6.39 -12.96 16.57
CA GLY A 24 5.89 -12.73 17.93
C GLY A 24 4.85 -11.62 18.06
N GLU A 25 4.47 -10.95 16.97
CA GLU A 25 3.41 -9.94 16.97
C GLU A 25 2.03 -10.58 17.17
N ASP A 26 1.19 -9.95 18.02
CA ASP A 26 -0.23 -10.27 18.12
C ASP A 26 -1.00 -9.65 16.95
N LEU A 27 -0.97 -10.34 15.81
CA LEU A 27 -1.59 -9.88 14.57
C LEU A 27 -3.11 -9.74 14.71
N LEU A 28 -3.77 -10.67 15.42
CA LEU A 28 -5.22 -10.64 15.60
C LEU A 28 -5.65 -9.53 16.55
N GLY A 29 -4.89 -9.31 17.64
CA GLY A 29 -5.07 -8.17 18.53
C GLY A 29 -4.88 -6.84 17.79
N LEU A 30 -3.84 -6.72 16.97
CA LEU A 30 -3.64 -5.55 16.11
C LEU A 30 -4.84 -5.33 15.17
N ALA A 31 -5.31 -6.37 14.50
CA ALA A 31 -6.42 -6.24 13.56
C ALA A 31 -7.71 -5.77 14.24
N ARG A 32 -7.99 -6.30 15.44
CA ARG A 32 -9.12 -5.87 16.25
C ARG A 32 -9.00 -4.39 16.66
N VAL A 33 -7.82 -3.94 17.08
CA VAL A 33 -7.61 -2.52 17.43
C VAL A 33 -7.80 -1.62 16.21
N LEU A 34 -7.30 -2.01 15.04
CA LEU A 34 -7.51 -1.26 13.81
C LEU A 34 -9.00 -1.13 13.47
N GLU A 35 -9.77 -2.21 13.59
CA GLU A 35 -11.21 -2.21 13.37
C GLU A 35 -11.96 -1.33 14.40
N GLU A 36 -11.61 -1.42 15.69
CA GLU A 36 -12.19 -0.60 16.77
C GLU A 36 -11.94 0.91 16.57
N GLU A 37 -10.80 1.27 15.96
CA GLU A 37 -10.44 2.65 15.60
C GLU A 37 -10.95 3.07 14.21
N GLY A 38 -11.76 2.23 13.54
CA GLY A 38 -12.34 2.52 12.23
C GLY A 38 -11.36 2.47 11.06
N ILE A 39 -10.21 1.82 11.23
CA ILE A 39 -9.19 1.62 10.20
C ILE A 39 -9.41 0.25 9.54
N GLY A 40 -10.02 0.26 8.37
CA GLY A 40 -10.42 -0.95 7.66
C GLY A 40 -9.35 -1.62 6.79
N ALA A 41 -8.14 -1.07 6.69
CA ALA A 41 -7.09 -1.55 5.79
C ALA A 41 -5.71 -1.68 6.46
N LEU A 42 -4.89 -2.60 5.96
CA LEU A 42 -3.52 -2.83 6.45
C LEU A 42 -2.59 -3.27 5.29
N GLU A 43 -1.49 -2.56 5.08
CA GLU A 43 -0.40 -2.98 4.18
C GLU A 43 0.63 -3.83 4.96
N ILE A 44 0.81 -5.10 4.57
CA ILE A 44 1.83 -5.98 5.13
C ILE A 44 3.00 -6.06 4.16
N THR A 45 4.19 -5.66 4.59
CA THR A 45 5.37 -5.69 3.72
C THR A 45 5.97 -7.08 3.58
N LEU A 46 6.44 -7.42 2.37
CA LEU A 46 7.16 -8.66 2.05
C LEU A 46 8.67 -8.54 2.28
N ARG A 47 9.10 -7.71 3.22
CA ARG A 47 10.52 -7.52 3.58
C ARG A 47 11.09 -8.68 4.40
N THR A 48 10.23 -9.57 4.88
CA THR A 48 10.56 -10.77 5.64
C THR A 48 9.71 -11.92 5.10
N GLU A 49 10.18 -13.15 5.28
CA GLU A 49 9.42 -14.35 4.94
C GLU A 49 8.08 -14.44 5.71
N LYS A 50 8.00 -13.77 6.88
CA LYS A 50 6.81 -13.70 7.73
C LYS A 50 5.68 -12.85 7.16
N GLY A 51 5.92 -12.01 6.15
CA GLY A 51 4.88 -11.19 5.53
C GLY A 51 3.75 -12.03 4.91
N LEU A 52 4.09 -13.10 4.20
CA LEU A 52 3.10 -14.01 3.59
C LEU A 52 2.32 -14.81 4.65
N GLU A 53 3.00 -15.23 5.72
CA GLU A 53 2.35 -15.90 6.85
C GLU A 53 1.33 -14.98 7.53
N ALA A 54 1.68 -13.69 7.70
CA ALA A 54 0.80 -12.70 8.30
C ALA A 54 -0.44 -12.41 7.46
N LEU A 55 -0.30 -12.30 6.13
CA LEU A 55 -1.45 -12.18 5.22
C LEU A 55 -2.42 -13.36 5.39
N LYS A 56 -1.91 -14.59 5.44
CA LYS A 56 -2.72 -15.80 5.64
C LYS A 56 -3.43 -15.81 7.00
N ALA A 57 -2.71 -15.42 8.07
CA ALA A 57 -3.25 -15.36 9.41
C ALA A 57 -4.39 -14.34 9.54
N LEU A 58 -4.27 -13.20 8.84
CA LEU A 58 -5.23 -12.10 8.89
C LEU A 58 -6.35 -12.19 7.85
N ARG A 59 -6.33 -13.16 6.94
CA ARG A 59 -7.32 -13.27 5.85
C ARG A 59 -8.79 -13.23 6.31
N LYS A 60 -9.07 -13.65 7.54
CA LYS A 60 -10.43 -13.68 8.13
C LYS A 60 -10.70 -12.55 9.13
N SER A 61 -9.79 -11.58 9.27
CA SER A 61 -9.94 -10.50 10.26
C SER A 61 -10.99 -9.46 9.88
N GLY A 62 -11.45 -9.42 8.63
CA GLY A 62 -12.32 -8.36 8.13
C GLY A 62 -11.57 -7.11 7.65
N LEU A 63 -10.24 -7.06 7.79
CA LEU A 63 -9.43 -6.00 7.19
C LEU A 63 -9.24 -6.21 5.68
N LEU A 64 -9.20 -5.11 4.94
CA LEU A 64 -8.67 -5.07 3.59
C LEU A 64 -7.14 -5.16 3.65
N LEU A 65 -6.59 -6.32 3.27
CA LEU A 65 -5.15 -6.58 3.33
C LEU A 65 -4.47 -6.20 2.03
N GLY A 66 -3.37 -5.45 2.11
CA GLY A 66 -2.47 -5.17 0.99
C GLY A 66 -1.12 -5.84 1.19
N ALA A 67 -0.46 -6.20 0.09
CA ALA A 67 0.93 -6.64 0.12
C ALA A 67 1.87 -5.52 -0.33
N GLY A 68 2.72 -5.09 0.59
CA GLY A 68 3.70 -4.04 0.40
C GLY A 68 5.09 -4.56 0.05
N THR A 69 5.90 -3.70 -0.54
CA THR A 69 7.27 -4.06 -0.98
C THR A 69 7.31 -5.24 -1.95
N VAL A 70 6.31 -5.38 -2.83
CA VAL A 70 6.33 -6.39 -3.90
C VAL A 70 7.43 -6.03 -4.91
N ARG A 71 8.27 -7.00 -5.28
CA ARG A 71 9.44 -6.82 -6.15
C ARG A 71 9.41 -7.66 -7.42
N SER A 72 8.47 -8.60 -7.55
CA SER A 72 8.35 -9.46 -8.73
C SER A 72 6.92 -9.97 -8.93
N PRO A 73 6.56 -10.45 -10.15
CA PRO A 73 5.30 -11.13 -10.39
C PRO A 73 5.10 -12.37 -9.50
N LYS A 74 6.19 -13.09 -9.18
CA LYS A 74 6.14 -14.26 -8.29
C LYS A 74 5.72 -13.87 -6.87
N GLU A 75 6.25 -12.78 -6.34
CA GLU A 75 5.84 -12.27 -5.03
C GLU A 75 4.40 -11.73 -5.04
N ALA A 76 4.01 -11.07 -6.14
CA ALA A 76 2.64 -10.61 -6.34
C ALA A 76 1.65 -11.78 -6.29
N GLU A 77 1.89 -12.83 -7.06
CA GLU A 77 1.03 -14.02 -7.09
C GLU A 77 0.93 -14.66 -5.70
N ALA A 78 2.07 -14.89 -5.03
CA ALA A 78 2.09 -15.49 -3.70
C ALA A 78 1.33 -14.64 -2.66
N ALA A 79 1.39 -13.32 -2.78
CA ALA A 79 0.63 -12.41 -1.91
C ALA A 79 -0.88 -12.48 -2.16
N LEU A 80 -1.31 -12.53 -3.43
CA LEU A 80 -2.72 -12.67 -3.78
C LEU A 80 -3.27 -14.01 -3.29
N GLU A 81 -2.52 -15.10 -3.48
CA GLU A 81 -2.87 -16.42 -2.94
C GLU A 81 -2.97 -16.41 -1.40
N ALA A 82 -2.11 -15.64 -0.74
CA ALA A 82 -2.12 -15.45 0.71
C ALA A 82 -3.31 -14.61 1.21
N GLY A 83 -4.04 -13.93 0.33
CA GLY A 83 -5.23 -13.15 0.65
C GLY A 83 -5.07 -11.63 0.57
N ALA A 84 -3.99 -11.13 -0.05
CA ALA A 84 -3.89 -9.72 -0.38
C ALA A 84 -4.96 -9.33 -1.42
N ALA A 85 -5.61 -8.20 -1.19
CA ALA A 85 -6.64 -7.60 -2.05
C ALA A 85 -6.08 -6.47 -2.93
N PHE A 86 -4.89 -5.94 -2.59
CA PHE A 86 -4.17 -4.98 -3.42
C PHE A 86 -2.65 -5.14 -3.25
N LEU A 87 -1.90 -4.62 -4.21
CA LEU A 87 -0.44 -4.74 -4.27
C LEU A 87 0.21 -3.35 -4.21
N VAL A 88 1.36 -3.26 -3.53
CA VAL A 88 2.15 -2.04 -3.41
C VAL A 88 3.62 -2.37 -3.59
N SER A 89 4.33 -1.61 -4.41
CA SER A 89 5.78 -1.76 -4.62
C SER A 89 6.52 -0.44 -4.36
N PRO A 90 7.84 -0.46 -4.09
CA PRO A 90 8.62 0.77 -3.92
C PRO A 90 8.78 1.59 -5.20
N GLY A 91 8.58 0.98 -6.37
CA GLY A 91 8.68 1.60 -7.69
C GLY A 91 7.80 0.87 -8.70
N LEU A 92 7.57 1.45 -9.88
CA LEU A 92 6.76 0.86 -10.95
C LEU A 92 7.42 -0.40 -11.55
N LEU A 93 6.69 -1.51 -11.56
CA LEU A 93 7.08 -2.78 -12.17
C LEU A 93 6.00 -3.19 -13.18
N GLU A 94 6.30 -3.09 -14.48
CA GLU A 94 5.31 -3.33 -15.55
C GLU A 94 4.77 -4.76 -15.54
N GLU A 95 5.63 -5.74 -15.23
CA GLU A 95 5.21 -7.14 -15.13
C GLU A 95 4.23 -7.37 -13.97
N VAL A 96 4.40 -6.64 -12.86
CA VAL A 96 3.46 -6.68 -11.73
C VAL A 96 2.16 -5.96 -12.09
N ALA A 97 2.23 -4.86 -12.84
CA ALA A 97 1.05 -4.17 -13.35
C ALA A 97 0.21 -5.08 -14.27
N ALA A 98 0.86 -5.77 -15.22
CA ALA A 98 0.20 -6.71 -16.11
C ALA A 98 -0.46 -7.87 -15.34
N LEU A 99 0.23 -8.43 -14.35
CA LEU A 99 -0.32 -9.48 -13.49
C LEU A 99 -1.52 -8.97 -12.68
N ALA A 100 -1.40 -7.80 -12.05
CA ALA A 100 -2.47 -7.22 -11.24
C ALA A 100 -3.73 -6.96 -12.08
N GLN A 101 -3.57 -6.44 -13.30
CA GLN A 101 -4.66 -6.27 -14.26
C GLN A 101 -5.30 -7.61 -14.65
N ALA A 102 -4.50 -8.62 -14.99
CA ALA A 102 -5.00 -9.96 -15.32
C ALA A 102 -5.77 -10.61 -14.15
N ARG A 103 -5.42 -10.25 -12.90
CA ARG A 103 -6.08 -10.74 -11.68
C ARG A 103 -7.22 -9.85 -11.20
N GLY A 104 -7.45 -8.70 -11.84
CA GLY A 104 -8.49 -7.75 -11.45
C GLY A 104 -8.28 -7.14 -10.07
N VAL A 105 -7.03 -6.95 -9.65
CA VAL A 105 -6.68 -6.39 -8.33
C VAL A 105 -5.93 -5.07 -8.48
N PRO A 106 -6.15 -4.09 -7.58
CA PRO A 106 -5.42 -2.83 -7.63
C PRO A 106 -3.93 -3.00 -7.37
N TYR A 107 -3.13 -2.21 -8.08
CA TYR A 107 -1.69 -2.10 -7.90
C TYR A 107 -1.30 -0.62 -7.78
N LEU A 108 -0.67 -0.28 -6.65
CA LEU A 108 -0.20 1.07 -6.33
C LEU A 108 1.34 1.10 -6.38
N PRO A 109 1.94 1.30 -7.56
CA PRO A 109 3.38 1.39 -7.70
C PRO A 109 3.93 2.68 -7.10
N GLY A 110 5.16 2.61 -6.57
CA GLY A 110 5.93 3.78 -6.19
C GLY A 110 6.30 4.66 -7.40
N VAL A 111 6.15 5.96 -7.27
CA VAL A 111 6.58 7.00 -8.21
C VAL A 111 7.17 8.18 -7.45
N LEU A 112 8.06 8.92 -8.10
CA LEU A 112 8.67 10.14 -7.55
C LEU A 112 8.67 11.30 -8.55
N THR A 113 8.71 11.01 -9.85
CA THR A 113 8.88 11.99 -10.93
C THR A 113 7.66 12.02 -11.87
N PRO A 114 7.45 13.12 -12.64
CA PRO A 114 6.36 13.18 -13.61
C PRO A 114 6.46 12.08 -14.67
N THR A 115 7.67 11.74 -15.10
CA THR A 115 7.91 10.65 -16.06
C THR A 115 7.40 9.30 -15.55
N GLU A 116 7.57 9.02 -14.25
CA GLU A 116 7.07 7.78 -13.66
C GLU A 116 5.55 7.79 -13.51
N VAL A 117 4.96 8.97 -13.21
CA VAL A 117 3.49 9.15 -13.16
C VAL A 117 2.88 8.89 -14.54
N GLU A 118 3.42 9.51 -15.59
CA GLU A 118 2.98 9.32 -16.98
C GLU A 118 3.09 7.85 -17.42
N ARG A 119 4.18 7.18 -17.04
CA ARG A 119 4.35 5.75 -17.35
C ARG A 119 3.33 4.88 -16.64
N ALA A 120 2.97 5.21 -15.39
CA ALA A 120 1.92 4.49 -14.67
C ALA A 120 0.53 4.73 -15.29
N LEU A 121 0.22 5.97 -15.66
CA LEU A 121 -1.01 6.33 -16.37
C LEU A 121 -1.14 5.62 -17.72
N ALA A 122 -0.05 5.52 -18.49
CA ALA A 122 -0.02 4.77 -19.74
C ALA A 122 -0.32 3.27 -19.58
N LEU A 123 -0.10 2.73 -18.37
CA LEU A 123 -0.48 1.36 -18.00
C LEU A 123 -1.89 1.26 -17.38
N GLY A 124 -2.65 2.37 -17.35
CA GLY A 124 -3.99 2.43 -16.77
C GLY A 124 -4.02 2.52 -15.25
N LEU A 125 -2.90 2.87 -14.60
CA LEU A 125 -2.80 2.99 -13.15
C LEU A 125 -2.96 4.46 -12.72
N SER A 126 -3.97 4.75 -11.91
CA SER A 126 -4.25 6.11 -11.39
C SER A 126 -4.17 6.22 -9.87
N ALA A 127 -3.99 5.12 -9.14
CA ALA A 127 -3.67 5.12 -7.71
C ALA A 127 -2.17 4.83 -7.56
N LEU A 128 -1.39 5.82 -7.14
CA LEU A 128 0.08 5.74 -7.14
C LEU A 128 0.63 6.00 -5.74
N LYS A 129 1.67 5.28 -5.36
CA LYS A 129 2.42 5.54 -4.13
C LYS A 129 3.46 6.60 -4.37
N PHE A 130 3.44 7.71 -3.64
CA PHE A 130 4.52 8.69 -3.69
C PHE A 130 5.59 8.31 -2.66
N PHE A 131 6.77 7.85 -3.12
CA PHE A 131 7.77 7.29 -2.24
C PHE A 131 9.21 7.59 -2.70
N PRO A 132 10.13 7.96 -1.77
CA PRO A 132 9.90 8.23 -0.35
C PRO A 132 9.41 9.67 -0.11
N ALA A 133 8.28 9.82 0.60
CA ALA A 133 7.56 11.09 0.68
C ALA A 133 8.32 12.19 1.44
N GLU A 134 8.75 11.94 2.67
CA GLU A 134 9.41 12.96 3.52
C GLU A 134 10.74 13.45 2.92
N PRO A 135 11.68 12.58 2.48
CA PRO A 135 12.96 13.03 1.91
C PRO A 135 12.82 13.91 0.67
N PHE A 136 11.69 13.82 -0.04
CA PHE A 136 11.41 14.58 -1.25
C PHE A 136 10.33 15.66 -1.05
N GLN A 137 10.11 16.13 0.19
CA GLN A 137 9.16 17.21 0.49
C GLN A 137 7.76 16.91 -0.04
N GLY A 138 7.26 15.69 0.19
CA GLY A 138 6.08 15.14 -0.48
C GLY A 138 4.84 16.03 -0.42
N VAL A 139 4.59 16.75 0.67
CA VAL A 139 3.46 17.71 0.75
C VAL A 139 3.56 18.79 -0.34
N ARG A 140 4.75 19.34 -0.56
CA ARG A 140 4.98 20.39 -1.56
C ARG A 140 4.87 19.82 -2.98
N VAL A 141 5.47 18.66 -3.23
CA VAL A 141 5.43 18.01 -4.54
C VAL A 141 4.02 17.57 -4.90
N LEU A 142 3.30 16.93 -3.98
CA LEU A 142 1.93 16.46 -4.21
C LEU A 142 0.93 17.59 -4.44
N ARG A 143 1.12 18.77 -3.85
CA ARG A 143 0.31 19.94 -4.19
C ARG A 143 0.49 20.34 -5.66
N ALA A 144 1.72 20.38 -6.15
CA ALA A 144 1.98 20.65 -7.55
C ALA A 144 1.45 19.53 -8.46
N TYR A 145 1.62 18.27 -8.06
CA TYR A 145 1.13 17.13 -8.84
C TYR A 145 -0.39 17.06 -8.90
N ALA A 146 -1.11 17.50 -7.86
CA ALA A 146 -2.58 17.54 -7.89
C ALA A 146 -3.13 18.50 -8.97
N GLU A 147 -2.38 19.53 -9.35
CA GLU A 147 -2.73 20.44 -10.46
C GLU A 147 -2.39 19.84 -11.83
N VAL A 148 -1.30 19.07 -11.93
CA VAL A 148 -0.81 18.49 -13.19
C VAL A 148 -1.49 17.17 -13.53
N PHE A 149 -1.80 16.34 -12.52
CA PHE A 149 -2.36 15.00 -12.64
C PHE A 149 -3.64 14.85 -11.80
N PRO A 150 -4.71 15.63 -12.09
CA PRO A 150 -5.94 15.66 -11.28
C PRO A 150 -6.68 14.31 -11.20
N GLU A 151 -6.45 13.43 -12.18
CA GLU A 151 -6.97 12.06 -12.25
C GLU A 151 -6.22 11.08 -11.32
N VAL A 152 -5.04 11.44 -10.85
CA VAL A 152 -4.21 10.58 -10.00
C VAL A 152 -4.57 10.76 -8.52
N ARG A 153 -4.63 9.64 -7.80
CA ARG A 153 -4.68 9.59 -6.34
C ARG A 153 -3.33 9.14 -5.82
N PHE A 154 -2.72 9.98 -5.00
CA PHE A 154 -1.40 9.71 -4.43
C PHE A 154 -1.52 9.21 -3.00
N LEU A 155 -0.76 8.15 -2.70
CA LEU A 155 -0.57 7.57 -1.39
C LEU A 155 0.87 7.91 -0.92
N PRO A 156 1.10 9.05 -0.22
CA PRO A 156 2.42 9.44 0.28
C PRO A 156 2.96 8.51 1.37
N THR A 157 4.01 7.74 1.06
CA THR A 157 4.65 6.82 2.00
C THR A 157 6.09 7.21 2.31
N GLY A 158 6.51 7.04 3.57
CA GLY A 158 7.90 7.17 4.00
C GLY A 158 8.15 8.45 4.80
N GLY A 159 8.43 8.30 6.09
CA GLY A 159 8.66 9.42 7.02
C GLY A 159 7.39 10.14 7.49
N ILE A 160 6.20 9.60 7.19
CA ILE A 160 4.93 10.18 7.61
C ILE A 160 4.76 10.01 9.12
N SER A 161 4.40 11.10 9.78
CA SER A 161 4.14 11.11 11.21
C SER A 161 3.20 12.26 11.59
N PRO A 162 2.42 12.11 12.69
CA PRO A 162 1.56 13.18 13.18
C PRO A 162 2.34 14.42 13.68
N TRP A 163 3.66 14.29 13.91
CA TRP A 163 4.48 15.28 14.61
C TRP A 163 5.75 15.72 13.84
N GLY A 164 5.90 15.32 12.57
CA GLY A 164 7.13 15.57 11.80
C GLY A 164 8.37 14.79 12.29
N ARG A 165 8.18 13.64 12.96
CA ARG A 165 9.23 12.72 13.39
C ARG A 165 9.00 11.31 12.86
N THR A 166 9.99 10.75 12.17
CA THR A 166 9.96 9.37 11.65
C THR A 166 9.67 8.36 12.78
N PRO A 167 8.64 7.51 12.66
CA PRO A 167 8.39 6.43 13.63
C PRO A 167 9.59 5.48 13.70
N THR A 168 10.01 5.09 14.91
CA THR A 168 11.13 4.17 15.16
C THR A 168 10.69 2.72 15.46
N GLY A 169 9.40 2.40 15.27
CA GLY A 169 8.81 1.07 15.50
C GLY A 169 8.61 0.24 14.21
N PRO A 170 8.17 -1.04 14.33
CA PRO A 170 7.92 -1.92 13.18
C PRO A 170 6.68 -1.53 12.36
N VAL A 171 5.85 -0.65 12.92
CA VAL A 171 4.67 -0.07 12.28
C VAL A 171 5.02 1.34 11.83
N SER A 172 4.86 1.61 10.54
CA SER A 172 4.83 2.97 10.00
C SER A 172 3.46 3.23 9.38
N ALA A 173 3.16 4.49 9.10
CA ALA A 173 1.87 4.88 8.57
C ALA A 173 2.06 5.61 7.24
N THR A 174 1.02 5.58 6.41
CA THR A 174 0.92 6.28 5.14
C THR A 174 -0.38 7.09 5.18
N MET A 175 -0.32 8.39 4.88
CA MET A 175 -1.50 9.28 4.86
C MET A 175 -1.98 9.51 3.44
#